data_AF-A0A0G0QIF9-F1
#
_entry.id   AF-A0A0G0QIF9-F1
#
_cell.length_a   1.000
_cell.length_b   1.000
_cell.length_c   1.000
_cell.angle_alpha   90.00
_cell.angle_beta   90.00
_cell.angle_gamma   90.00
#
_symmetry.space_group_name_H-M   'P 1'
#
loop_
_entity.id
_entity.type
_entity.pdbx_description
1 polymer ?
#
loop_
_entity_poly.entity_id
_entity_poly.type
_entity_poly.pdbx_seq_one_letter_code
_entity_poly.pdbx_strand_id
1 'polypeptide(L)'
;MNKNYGGVIWTNHAISRLRDRKIKQGDAWATLKNPDKSRFSKSKHAFVYERNFGSQVVEVVAKKNDKNEWVILSVWNKSGFKLKEKKISGFPNFLRKLLSIRI
;
A
#
# COMPACT_ATOMS: atom_id res chain seq x y z
N MET A 1 -7.07 -0.59 -18.35
CA MET A 1 -7.78 -0.40 -17.05
C MET A 1 -9.25 -0.29 -17.32
N ASN A 2 -10.07 -0.97 -16.53
CA ASN A 2 -11.52 -1.08 -16.72
C ASN A 2 -12.26 -0.21 -15.68
N LYS A 3 -13.26 0.57 -16.10
CA LYS A 3 -14.03 1.47 -15.23
C LYS A 3 -14.86 0.75 -14.15
N ASN A 4 -15.19 -0.51 -14.35
CA ASN A 4 -16.01 -1.31 -13.42
C ASN A 4 -15.25 -2.53 -12.88
N TYR A 5 -13.92 -2.44 -12.82
CA TYR A 5 -13.08 -3.54 -12.37
C TYR A 5 -13.37 -3.93 -10.92
N GLY A 6 -13.63 -5.21 -10.67
CA GLY A 6 -13.81 -5.76 -9.33
C GLY A 6 -15.09 -5.32 -8.62
N GLY A 7 -16.14 -4.98 -9.38
CA GLY A 7 -17.44 -4.59 -8.84
C GLY A 7 -17.48 -3.21 -8.21
N VAL A 8 -16.52 -2.33 -8.54
CA VAL A 8 -16.46 -0.95 -8.07
C VAL A 8 -16.28 0.01 -9.24
N ILE A 9 -16.70 1.25 -9.05
CA ILE A 9 -16.67 2.30 -10.06
C ILE A 9 -15.35 3.05 -9.94
N TRP A 10 -14.57 3.10 -11.02
CA TRP A 10 -13.31 3.83 -11.10
C TRP A 10 -13.52 5.14 -11.84
N THR A 11 -13.29 6.26 -11.16
CA THR A 11 -13.31 7.58 -11.81
C THR A 11 -12.19 7.70 -12.84
N ASN A 12 -12.38 8.55 -13.86
CA ASN A 12 -11.33 8.86 -14.84
C ASN A 12 -10.06 9.36 -14.13
N HIS A 13 -10.22 10.15 -13.06
CA HIS A 13 -9.10 10.63 -12.24
C HIS A 13 -8.33 9.48 -11.60
N ALA A 14 -9.01 8.53 -10.95
CA ALA A 14 -8.36 7.35 -10.37
C ALA A 14 -7.61 6.52 -11.43
N ILE A 15 -8.21 6.30 -12.60
CA ILE A 15 -7.59 5.57 -13.71
C ILE A 15 -6.33 6.29 -14.21
N SER A 16 -6.36 7.62 -14.36
CA SER A 16 -5.17 8.40 -14.71
C SER A 16 -4.07 8.19 -13.67
N ARG A 17 -4.39 8.36 -12.39
CA ARG A 17 -3.41 8.23 -11.31
C ARG A 17 -2.79 6.84 -11.20
N LEU A 18 -3.54 5.79 -11.50
CA LEU A 18 -2.99 4.44 -11.60
C LEU A 18 -1.94 4.34 -12.71
N ARG A 19 -2.22 4.90 -13.90
CA ARG A 19 -1.29 4.91 -15.03
C ARG A 19 -0.04 5.74 -14.72
N ASP A 20 -0.22 6.97 -14.27
CA ASP A 20 0.86 7.92 -13.99
C ASP A 20 1.85 7.36 -12.95
N ARG A 21 1.33 6.61 -11.98
CA ARG A 21 2.11 6.05 -10.86
C ARG A 21 2.51 4.60 -11.05
N LYS A 22 2.21 4.02 -12.22
CA LYS A 22 2.48 2.62 -12.54
C LYS A 22 1.92 1.64 -11.49
N ILE A 23 0.77 1.97 -10.91
CA ILE A 23 0.07 1.13 -9.93
C ILE A 23 -0.86 0.19 -10.69
N LYS A 24 -0.75 -1.12 -10.45
CA LYS A 24 -1.66 -2.10 -11.05
C LYS A 24 -3.06 -1.88 -10.45
N GLN A 25 -4.07 -1.86 -11.32
CA GLN A 25 -5.46 -1.69 -10.90
C GLN A 25 -5.90 -2.80 -9.93
N GLY A 26 -5.38 -4.02 -10.08
CA GLY A 26 -5.59 -5.13 -9.16
C GLY A 26 -5.07 -4.86 -7.74
N ASP A 27 -3.87 -4.28 -7.60
CA ASP A 27 -3.28 -3.98 -6.29
C ASP A 27 -4.07 -2.89 -5.56
N ALA A 28 -4.53 -1.87 -6.29
CA ALA A 28 -5.41 -0.85 -5.75
C ALA A 28 -6.77 -1.45 -5.34
N TRP A 29 -7.34 -2.35 -6.14
CA TRP A 29 -8.57 -3.06 -5.76
C TRP A 29 -8.39 -3.93 -4.51
N ALA A 30 -7.27 -4.66 -4.42
CA ALA A 30 -6.93 -5.47 -3.25
C ALA A 30 -6.77 -4.61 -1.98
N THR A 31 -6.26 -3.39 -2.12
CA THR A 31 -6.15 -2.40 -1.03
C THR A 31 -7.52 -2.02 -0.47
N LEU A 32 -8.53 -1.84 -1.32
CA LEU A 32 -9.91 -1.57 -0.87
C LEU A 32 -10.51 -2.80 -0.17
N LYS A 33 -10.29 -4.00 -0.73
CA LYS A 33 -10.92 -5.24 -0.25
C LYS A 33 -10.37 -5.71 1.09
N ASN A 34 -9.05 -5.65 1.25
CA ASN A 34 -8.33 -6.17 2.41
C ASN A 34 -7.25 -5.15 2.81
N PRO A 35 -7.64 -3.99 3.38
CA PRO A 35 -6.70 -2.96 3.80
C PRO A 35 -5.92 -3.39 5.05
N ASP A 36 -4.67 -2.94 5.16
CA ASP A 36 -3.95 -3.01 6.43
C ASP A 36 -4.44 -1.91 7.38
N LYS A 37 -4.82 -0.75 6.83
CA LYS A 37 -5.37 0.39 7.57
C LYS A 37 -6.51 1.04 6.82
N SER A 38 -7.54 1.45 7.55
CA SER A 38 -8.64 2.25 7.04
C SER A 38 -8.90 3.45 7.94
N ARG A 39 -9.09 4.63 7.35
CA ARG A 39 -9.47 5.84 8.09
C ARG A 39 -10.49 6.67 7.33
N PHE A 40 -11.39 7.32 8.05
CA PHE A 40 -12.27 8.32 7.46
C PHE A 40 -11.55 9.67 7.39
N SER A 41 -11.56 10.31 6.22
CA SER A 41 -11.00 11.65 6.02
C SER A 41 -12.14 12.66 5.94
N LYS A 42 -12.29 13.47 7.00
CA LYS A 42 -13.32 14.53 7.07
C LYS A 42 -13.18 15.52 5.92
N SER A 43 -11.97 15.96 5.60
CA SER A 43 -11.70 16.93 4.52
C SER A 43 -12.06 16.42 3.12
N LYS A 44 -11.92 15.11 2.88
CA LYS A 44 -12.26 14.47 1.59
C LYS A 44 -13.67 13.90 1.56
N HIS A 45 -14.37 13.89 2.70
CA HIS A 45 -15.63 13.19 2.91
C HIS A 45 -15.62 11.75 2.33
N ALA A 46 -14.53 11.03 2.59
CA ALA A 46 -14.26 9.73 1.99
C ALA A 46 -13.39 8.86 2.90
N PHE A 47 -13.43 7.55 2.69
CA PHE A 47 -12.52 6.62 3.34
C PHE A 47 -11.20 6.53 2.59
N VAL A 48 -10.13 6.39 3.37
CA VAL A 48 -8.78 6.18 2.88
C VAL A 48 -8.31 4.83 3.37
N TYR A 49 -8.00 3.95 2.42
CA TYR A 49 -7.53 2.60 2.64
C TYR A 49 -6.07 2.52 2.28
N GLU A 50 -5.26 1.87 3.11
CA GLU A 50 -3.84 1.66 2.86
C GLU A 50 -3.50 0.18 2.95
N ARG A 51 -2.61 -0.25 2.05
CA ARG A 51 -2.02 -1.58 2.10
C ARG A 51 -0.56 -1.55 1.68
N ASN A 52 0.26 -2.29 2.40
CA ASN A 52 1.67 -2.46 2.14
C ASN A 52 1.92 -3.68 1.24
N PHE A 53 2.66 -3.46 0.16
CA PHE A 53 3.16 -4.45 -0.78
C PHE A 53 4.70 -4.44 -0.73
N GLY A 54 5.25 -4.77 0.44
CA GLY A 54 6.70 -4.81 0.69
C GLY A 54 7.34 -3.43 0.66
N SER A 55 7.83 -3.01 -0.51
CA SER A 55 8.50 -1.71 -0.74
C SER A 55 7.55 -0.61 -1.17
N GLN A 56 6.28 -0.93 -1.42
CA GLN A 56 5.28 -0.01 -1.94
C GLN A 56 4.07 0.04 -1.00
N VAL A 57 3.64 1.25 -0.63
CA VAL A 57 2.37 1.42 0.09
C VAL A 57 1.36 2.04 -0.86
N VAL A 58 0.30 1.30 -1.15
CA VAL A 58 -0.81 1.77 -1.97
C VAL A 58 -1.86 2.38 -1.06
N GLU A 59 -2.30 3.60 -1.37
CA GLU A 59 -3.39 4.29 -0.70
C GLU A 59 -4.54 4.51 -1.69
N VAL A 60 -5.75 4.14 -1.31
CA VAL A 60 -6.97 4.27 -2.10
C VAL A 60 -7.96 5.16 -1.37
N VAL A 61 -8.41 6.22 -2.03
CA VAL A 61 -9.48 7.09 -1.55
C VAL A 61 -10.78 6.66 -2.22
N ALA A 62 -11.76 6.23 -1.43
CA ALA A 62 -13.04 5.73 -1.93
C ALA A 62 -14.21 6.16 -1.04
N LYS A 63 -15.39 6.26 -1.64
CA LYS A 63 -16.66 6.47 -0.93
C LYS A 63 -17.76 5.64 -1.56
N LYS A 64 -18.86 5.43 -0.84
CA LYS A 64 -20.09 4.90 -1.44
C LYS A 64 -20.91 6.03 -2.07
N ASN A 65 -21.56 5.76 -3.18
CA ASN A 65 -22.60 6.63 -3.73
C ASN A 65 -23.97 6.32 -3.08
N ASP A 66 -25.02 7.02 -3.52
CA ASP A 66 -26.38 6.87 -2.99
C ASP A 66 -26.98 5.48 -3.27
N LYS A 67 -26.43 4.75 -4.24
CA LYS A 67 -26.78 3.36 -4.58
C LYS A 67 -25.95 2.32 -3.81
N ASN A 68 -25.19 2.75 -2.80
CA ASN A 68 -24.27 1.92 -2.02
C ASN A 68 -23.12 1.28 -2.82
N GLU A 69 -22.82 1.79 -4.02
CA GLU A 69 -21.72 1.32 -4.85
C GLU A 69 -20.42 2.03 -4.46
N TRP A 70 -19.32 1.27 -4.42
CA TRP A 70 -18.01 1.85 -4.15
C TRP A 70 -17.50 2.65 -5.35
N VAL A 71 -17.16 3.91 -5.11
CA VAL A 71 -16.56 4.83 -6.08
C VAL A 71 -15.13 5.14 -5.67
N ILE A 72 -14.17 4.76 -6.51
CA ILE A 72 -12.75 5.05 -6.33
C ILE A 72 -12.46 6.46 -6.85
N LEU A 73 -12.14 7.36 -5.92
CA LEU A 73 -11.90 8.77 -6.23
C LEU A 73 -10.46 9.01 -6.66
N SER A 74 -9.48 8.42 -5.96
CA SER A 74 -8.05 8.62 -6.27
C SER A 74 -7.21 7.47 -5.70
N VAL A 75 -6.04 7.23 -6.29
CA VAL A 75 -5.07 6.22 -5.84
C VAL A 75 -3.68 6.82 -5.76
N TRP A 76 -2.94 6.51 -4.70
CA TRP A 76 -1.62 7.05 -4.41
C TRP A 76 -0.63 5.94 -4.08
N ASN A 77 0.64 6.20 -4.36
CA ASN A 77 1.75 5.42 -3.85
C ASN A 77 2.47 6.29 -2.80
N LYS A 78 2.50 5.84 -1.56
CA LYS A 78 3.33 6.45 -0.51
C LYS A 78 4.73 5.84 -0.61
N SER A 79 5.53 6.34 -1.56
CA SER A 79 6.96 6.09 -1.63
C SER A 79 7.64 6.83 -0.48
N GLY A 80 7.77 6.18 0.68
CA GLY A 80 8.35 6.77 1.88
C GLY A 80 8.76 5.77 2.96
N PHE A 81 8.36 4.51 2.84
CA PHE A 81 8.94 3.45 3.66
C PHE A 81 10.32 3.09 3.09
N LYS A 82 11.36 3.78 3.55
CA LYS A 82 12.68 3.14 3.61
C LYS A 82 12.43 1.85 4.38
N LEU A 83 12.65 0.69 3.75
CA LEU A 83 12.79 -0.55 4.49
C LEU A 83 13.76 -0.22 5.62
N LYS A 84 13.32 -0.26 6.89
CA LYS A 84 14.28 -0.32 7.98
C LYS A 84 15.04 -1.59 7.69
N GLU A 85 16.24 -1.48 7.11
CA GLU A 85 17.17 -2.59 7.07
C GLU A 85 17.18 -3.14 8.48
N LYS A 86 16.69 -4.38 8.64
CA LYS A 86 16.93 -5.11 9.87
C LYS A 86 18.44 -5.26 9.91
N LYS A 87 19.15 -4.34 10.57
CA LYS A 87 20.53 -4.57 10.98
C LYS A 87 20.48 -5.88 11.75
N ILE A 88 21.01 -6.94 11.15
CA ILE A 88 21.27 -8.19 11.85
C ILE A 88 22.42 -7.86 12.81
N SER A 89 22.12 -7.19 13.92
CA SER A 89 23.01 -7.03 15.07
C SER A 89 22.99 -8.35 15.82
N GLY A 90 23.63 -9.37 15.24
CA GLY A 90 23.40 -10.75 15.67
C GLY A 90 24.53 -11.71 15.37
N PHE A 91 25.76 -11.24 15.15
CA PHE A 91 26.91 -12.08 15.45
C PHE A 91 27.44 -11.67 16.82
N PRO A 92 27.13 -12.42 17.90
CA PRO A 92 27.71 -12.16 19.21
C PRO A 92 29.23 -12.27 19.12
N ASN A 93 29.94 -11.29 19.67
CA ASN A 93 31.41 -11.22 19.73
C ASN A 93 32.07 -12.43 20.42
N PHE A 94 31.29 -13.34 21.00
CA PHE A 94 31.75 -14.58 21.60
C PHE A 94 32.31 -15.59 20.56
N LEU A 95 31.78 -15.61 19.33
CA LEU A 95 32.27 -16.52 18.28
C LEU A 95 33.66 -16.12 17.72
N ARG A 96 34.13 -14.89 17.98
CA ARG A 96 35.50 -14.50 17.65
C ARG A 96 36.54 -15.14 18.58
N LYS A 97 36.16 -15.48 19.82
CA LYS A 97 37.09 -16.01 20.82
C LYS A 97 37.34 -17.52 20.67
N LEU A 98 36.47 -18.24 19.97
CA LEU A 98 36.58 -19.68 19.71
C LEU A 98 37.41 -20.01 18.45
N LEU A 99 37.69 -19.03 17.60
CA LEU A 99 38.53 -19.17 16.40
C LEU A 99 39.96 -18.64 16.59
N SER A 100 40.30 -18.06 17.76
CA SER A 100 41.65 -17.55 18.05
C SER A 100 42.50 -18.53 18.88
N ILE A 101 42.06 -19.78 19.05
CA ILE A 101 42.86 -20.84 19.70
C ILE A 101 43.11 -21.92 18.64
N ARG A 102 44.06 -21.65 17.75
CA ARG A 102 44.82 -22.65 17.03
C ARG A 102 46.27 -22.18 16.99
N ILE A 103 47.14 -23.10 17.43
CA ILE A 103 48.61 -23.03 17.60
C ILE A 103 49.03 -22.35 18.89
#